data_AF-A0AAD6I6S7-F1
#
_entry.id   AF-A0AAD6I6S7-F1
#
_cell.length_a   1.000
_cell.length_b   1.000
_cell.length_c   1.000
_cell.angle_alpha   90.00
_cell.angle_beta   90.00
_cell.angle_gamma   90.00
#
_symmetry.space_group_name_H-M   'P 1'
#
loop_
_entity.id
_entity.type
_entity.pdbx_description
1 polymer ?
#
loop_
_entity_poly.entity_id
_entity_poly.type
_entity_poly.pdbx_seq_one_letter_code
_entity_poly.pdbx_strand_id
1 'polypeptide(L)'
;MDHKRGGITKIDITVLAPDSPPINAGALGEGGSTARQYIEQVTQKTLRRALRELNPSTFAKPSTSKSEDDIARDVADGIPIPIEIHTSEATSHRSHVYLLLVAHTSSGFRIGHDALGSLPKDPFDQGRKPKHKGNQKPRSDSRSRHGSDAYGIKSLVGRCVDGFIEEISNERPNTDDTGPPGSEPCLDRHMRDQVVIFEELGKACHPDVEGANEALEDKRDWTLHTKTAEWVCRQMLGNG
;
A
#
# COMPACT_ATOMS: atom_id res chain seq x y z
N MET A 1 16.22 21.65 -2.40
CA MET A 1 14.90 21.09 -2.08
C MET A 1 15.02 20.42 -0.73
N ASP A 2 14.19 20.76 0.24
CA ASP A 2 14.17 20.04 1.52
C ASP A 2 13.44 18.71 1.28
N HIS A 3 14.17 17.59 1.29
CA HIS A 3 13.65 16.22 1.09
C HIS A 3 12.89 15.72 2.32
N LYS A 4 11.97 16.54 2.84
CA LYS A 4 11.13 16.18 3.98
C LYS A 4 9.80 15.67 3.46
N ARG A 5 9.44 14.46 3.90
CA ARG A 5 8.18 13.80 3.57
C ARG A 5 6.94 14.66 3.82
N GLY A 6 6.94 15.46 4.90
CA GLY A 6 5.79 16.26 5.30
C GLY A 6 4.68 15.43 5.94
N GLY A 7 3.66 16.09 6.51
CA GLY A 7 2.52 15.41 7.13
C GLY A 7 1.49 14.99 6.09
N ILE A 8 0.80 13.87 6.31
CA ILE A 8 -0.27 13.39 5.42
C ILE A 8 -1.46 14.36 5.49
N THR A 9 -1.97 14.78 4.33
CA THR A 9 -3.08 15.73 4.19
C THR A 9 -4.37 15.06 3.70
N LYS A 10 -4.27 13.95 2.95
CA LYS A 10 -5.39 13.21 2.35
C LYS A 10 -4.96 11.78 2.01
N ILE A 11 -5.91 10.85 2.00
CA ILE A 11 -5.72 9.52 1.41
C ILE A 11 -6.76 9.25 0.31
N ASP A 12 -6.28 8.82 -0.85
CA ASP A 12 -7.10 8.39 -1.99
C ASP A 12 -7.11 6.86 -2.11
N ILE A 13 -8.29 6.31 -2.38
CA ILE A 13 -8.54 4.88 -2.60
C ILE A 13 -8.92 4.68 -4.07
N THR A 14 -8.27 3.71 -4.72
CA THR A 14 -8.64 3.21 -6.05
C THR A 14 -9.06 1.74 -5.97
N VAL A 15 -10.23 1.39 -6.51
CA VAL A 15 -10.75 0.02 -6.55
C VAL A 15 -11.09 -0.39 -7.98
N LEU A 16 -10.45 -1.44 -8.50
CA LEU A 16 -10.87 -2.09 -9.74
C LEU A 16 -11.33 -3.49 -9.38
N ALA A 17 -12.63 -3.77 -9.51
CA ALA A 17 -13.20 -5.07 -9.13
C ALA A 17 -14.50 -5.33 -9.89
N PRO A 18 -14.92 -6.59 -10.09
CA PRO A 18 -16.14 -6.87 -10.82
C PRO A 18 -17.39 -6.50 -10.01
N ASP A 19 -18.46 -6.13 -10.70
CA ASP A 19 -19.76 -5.85 -10.08
C ASP A 19 -20.59 -7.12 -9.79
N SER A 20 -20.00 -8.30 -9.93
CA SER A 20 -20.64 -9.55 -9.49
C SER A 20 -20.78 -9.59 -7.97
N PRO A 21 -21.86 -10.18 -7.43
CA PRO A 21 -22.02 -10.34 -5.98
C PRO A 21 -20.88 -11.17 -5.39
N PRO A 22 -20.42 -10.87 -4.16
CA PRO A 22 -19.51 -11.75 -3.44
C PRO A 22 -20.20 -13.10 -3.18
N ILE A 23 -19.47 -14.21 -3.31
CA ILE A 23 -20.00 -15.59 -3.28
C ILE A 23 -20.77 -15.95 -2.00
N ASN A 24 -20.73 -15.11 -0.95
CA ASN A 24 -21.47 -15.30 0.30
C ASN A 24 -22.24 -14.03 0.75
N ALA A 25 -22.96 -13.37 -0.17
CA ALA A 25 -23.80 -12.20 0.15
C ALA A 25 -24.78 -12.44 1.31
N GLY A 26 -25.25 -13.68 1.51
CA GLY A 26 -26.19 -14.04 2.59
C GLY A 26 -25.61 -14.04 4.01
N ALA A 27 -24.28 -14.09 4.19
CA ALA A 27 -23.63 -14.06 5.50
C ALA A 27 -23.15 -12.65 5.91
N LEU A 28 -23.34 -11.65 5.04
CA LEU A 28 -22.73 -10.32 5.16
C LEU A 28 -23.72 -9.21 5.55
N GLY A 29 -24.96 -9.54 5.88
CA GLY A 29 -25.88 -8.64 6.61
C GLY A 29 -26.42 -7.42 5.87
N GLU A 30 -26.02 -7.17 4.61
CA GLU A 30 -26.61 -6.13 3.77
C GLU A 30 -26.89 -6.69 2.38
N GLY A 31 -28.17 -6.71 1.99
CA GLY A 31 -28.59 -7.18 0.69
C GLY A 31 -28.09 -6.28 -0.44
N GLY A 32 -27.42 -6.86 -1.43
CA GLY A 32 -27.23 -6.25 -2.75
C GLY A 32 -25.88 -5.61 -3.06
N SER A 33 -24.87 -5.67 -2.18
CA SER A 33 -23.55 -5.08 -2.50
C SER A 33 -22.75 -5.91 -3.52
N THR A 34 -22.22 -5.24 -4.54
CA THR A 34 -21.28 -5.86 -5.50
C THR A 34 -19.94 -6.14 -4.82
N ALA A 35 -19.11 -7.03 -5.39
CA ALA A 35 -17.78 -7.29 -4.83
C ALA A 35 -16.92 -6.00 -4.76
N ARG A 36 -17.07 -5.11 -5.75
CA ARG A 36 -16.45 -3.78 -5.75
C ARG A 36 -16.92 -2.91 -4.57
N GLN A 37 -18.23 -2.76 -4.37
CA GLN A 37 -18.79 -2.02 -3.23
C GLN A 37 -18.37 -2.62 -1.89
N TYR A 38 -18.31 -3.95 -1.80
CA TYR A 38 -17.82 -4.63 -0.61
C TYR A 38 -16.34 -4.32 -0.33
N ILE A 39 -15.48 -4.32 -1.37
CA ILE A 39 -14.07 -3.94 -1.24
C ILE A 39 -13.94 -2.47 -0.79
N GLU A 40 -14.70 -1.55 -1.37
CA GLU A 40 -14.72 -0.14 -0.96
C GLU A 40 -15.03 0.01 0.54
N GLN A 41 -16.13 -0.59 0.99
CA GLN A 41 -16.58 -0.51 2.39
C GLN A 41 -15.56 -1.14 3.35
N VAL A 42 -15.07 -2.34 3.03
CA VAL A 42 -14.10 -3.05 3.88
C VAL A 42 -12.77 -2.32 3.92
N THR A 43 -12.32 -1.75 2.78
CA THR A 43 -11.10 -0.94 2.72
C THR A 43 -11.23 0.29 3.60
N GLN A 44 -12.28 1.08 3.41
CA GLN A 44 -12.53 2.27 4.22
C GLN A 44 -12.54 1.95 5.72
N LYS A 45 -13.26 0.90 6.13
CA LYS A 45 -13.33 0.50 7.54
C LYS A 45 -11.99 0.05 8.10
N THR A 46 -11.26 -0.77 7.33
CA THR A 46 -9.97 -1.34 7.76
C THR A 46 -8.91 -0.27 7.83
N LEU A 47 -8.84 0.60 6.81
CA LEU A 47 -7.93 1.73 6.76
C LEU A 47 -8.18 2.71 7.91
N ARG A 48 -9.45 3.13 8.14
CA ARG A 48 -9.78 4.00 9.27
C ARG A 48 -9.32 3.42 10.59
N ARG A 49 -9.53 2.13 10.82
CA ARG A 49 -9.08 1.48 12.05
C ARG A 49 -7.56 1.56 12.20
N ALA A 50 -6.81 1.21 11.16
CA ALA A 50 -5.35 1.20 11.21
C ALA A 50 -4.76 2.62 11.36
N LEU A 51 -5.34 3.63 10.72
CA LEU A 51 -4.89 5.02 10.85
C LEU A 51 -5.03 5.57 12.27
N ARG A 52 -5.98 5.08 13.07
CA ARG A 52 -6.12 5.47 14.48
C ARG A 52 -5.02 4.92 15.38
N GLU A 53 -4.29 3.91 14.92
CA GLU A 53 -3.17 3.32 15.64
C GLU A 53 -1.85 4.06 15.35
N LEU A 54 -1.82 4.92 14.33
CA LEU A 54 -0.64 5.72 13.97
C LEU A 54 -0.42 6.90 14.92
N ASN A 55 0.84 7.32 15.02
CA ASN A 55 1.21 8.53 15.75
C ASN A 55 0.53 9.77 15.12
N PRO A 56 -0.14 10.63 15.91
CA PRO A 56 -0.74 11.87 15.41
C PRO A 56 0.24 12.79 14.65
N SER A 57 1.54 12.73 14.90
CA SER A 57 2.56 13.52 14.18
C SER A 57 2.72 13.13 12.70
N THR A 58 2.21 11.95 12.29
CA THR A 58 2.21 11.49 10.90
C THR A 58 1.30 12.37 10.02
N PHE A 59 0.28 12.99 10.62
CA PHE A 59 -0.71 13.79 9.92
C PHE A 59 -0.34 15.27 9.91
N ALA A 60 -0.67 15.96 8.81
CA ALA A 60 -0.56 17.41 8.75
C ALA A 60 -1.48 18.05 9.79
N LYS A 61 -1.04 19.16 10.38
CA LYS A 61 -1.87 19.92 11.33
C LYS A 61 -3.12 20.44 10.61
N PRO A 62 -4.31 20.35 11.23
CA PRO A 62 -5.53 20.88 10.63
C PRO A 62 -5.37 22.37 10.35
N SER A 63 -5.60 22.77 9.10
CA SER A 63 -5.75 24.17 8.75
C SER A 63 -7.06 24.67 9.38
N THR A 64 -7.02 25.80 10.10
CA THR A 64 -8.14 26.39 10.86
C THR A 64 -9.30 26.92 10.00
N SER A 65 -9.49 26.41 8.79
CA SER A 65 -10.46 26.90 7.79
C SER A 65 -11.51 25.86 7.38
N LYS A 66 -11.87 24.92 8.27
CA LYS A 66 -12.95 23.96 8.00
C LYS A 66 -14.32 24.54 8.41
N SER A 67 -15.35 24.24 7.63
CA SER A 67 -16.73 24.65 7.88
C SER A 67 -17.34 23.86 9.07
N GLU A 68 -18.39 24.40 9.72
CA GLU A 68 -19.00 23.78 10.91
C GLU A 68 -19.52 22.34 10.68
N ASP A 69 -19.90 21.99 9.45
CA ASP A 69 -20.35 20.65 9.06
C ASP A 69 -19.20 19.63 8.96
N ASP A 70 -17.98 20.08 8.62
CA ASP A 70 -16.80 19.21 8.55
C ASP A 70 -16.26 18.85 9.95
N ILE A 71 -16.42 19.76 10.90
CA ILE A 71 -16.03 19.58 12.30
C ILE A 71 -16.86 18.45 12.95
N ALA A 72 -18.16 18.36 12.63
CA ALA A 72 -19.05 17.34 13.19
C ALA A 72 -18.71 15.90 12.71
N ARG A 73 -18.14 15.74 11.51
CA ARG A 73 -17.71 14.43 10.98
C ARG A 73 -16.32 14.02 11.49
N ASP A 74 -15.38 14.96 11.61
CA ASP A 74 -14.03 14.71 12.14
C ASP A 74 -14.06 14.23 13.61
N VAL A 75 -14.97 14.78 14.42
CA VAL A 75 -15.12 14.40 15.84
C VAL A 75 -15.62 12.97 16.02
N ALA A 76 -16.38 12.43 15.07
CA ALA A 76 -16.94 11.08 15.15
C ALA A 76 -15.94 9.98 14.73
N ASP A 77 -15.03 10.26 13.80
CA ASP A 77 -14.10 9.26 13.22
C ASP A 77 -12.69 9.28 13.83
N GLY A 78 -12.30 10.35 14.54
CA GLY A 78 -11.01 10.44 15.25
C GLY A 78 -9.77 10.44 14.34
N ILE A 79 -9.96 10.63 13.03
CA ILE A 79 -8.91 10.73 12.02
C ILE A 79 -8.92 12.16 11.46
N PRO A 80 -7.80 12.89 11.47
CA PRO A 80 -7.79 14.33 11.15
C PRO A 80 -7.83 14.64 9.64
N ILE A 81 -7.83 13.62 8.78
CA ILE A 81 -7.67 13.76 7.33
C ILE A 81 -8.79 13.09 6.53
N PRO A 82 -9.17 13.67 5.37
CA PRO A 82 -10.13 13.06 4.46
C PRO A 82 -9.60 11.77 3.83
N ILE A 83 -10.49 10.77 3.73
CA ILE A 83 -10.28 9.51 3.00
C ILE A 83 -11.34 9.43 1.91
N GLU A 84 -10.91 9.44 0.65
CA GLU A 84 -11.81 9.52 -0.51
C GLU A 84 -11.61 8.34 -1.45
N ILE A 85 -12.69 7.91 -2.11
CA ILE A 85 -12.60 7.00 -3.25
C ILE A 85 -12.35 7.86 -4.48
N HIS A 86 -11.10 7.91 -4.95
CA HIS A 86 -10.72 8.66 -6.13
C HIS A 86 -11.21 7.99 -7.41
N THR A 87 -11.10 6.66 -7.48
CA THR A 87 -11.50 5.88 -8.65
C THR A 87 -12.09 4.56 -8.22
N SER A 88 -13.23 4.21 -8.79
CA SER A 88 -13.80 2.88 -8.63
C SER A 88 -14.43 2.42 -9.94
N GLU A 89 -13.92 1.33 -10.50
CA GLU A 89 -14.31 0.84 -11.82
C GLU A 89 -14.60 -0.66 -11.80
N ALA A 90 -15.62 -1.04 -12.56
CA ALA A 90 -16.00 -2.44 -12.75
C ALA A 90 -15.01 -3.15 -13.68
N THR A 91 -14.43 -4.27 -13.23
CA THR A 91 -13.61 -5.12 -14.09
C THR A 91 -14.42 -6.24 -14.74
N SER A 92 -13.97 -6.72 -15.89
CA SER A 92 -14.66 -7.75 -16.67
C SER A 92 -14.49 -9.17 -16.12
N HIS A 93 -13.49 -9.42 -15.28
CA HIS A 93 -13.15 -10.77 -14.82
C HIS A 93 -12.90 -10.83 -13.31
N ARG A 94 -13.36 -11.91 -12.69
CA ARG A 94 -13.25 -12.15 -11.24
C ARG A 94 -11.82 -12.22 -10.74
N SER A 95 -10.85 -12.56 -11.60
CA SER A 95 -9.43 -12.55 -11.25
C SER A 95 -8.77 -11.17 -11.35
N HIS A 96 -9.48 -10.15 -11.83
CA HIS A 96 -8.94 -8.81 -12.01
C HIS A 96 -9.45 -7.93 -10.88
N VAL A 97 -8.83 -8.08 -9.71
CA VAL A 97 -9.08 -7.21 -8.56
C VAL A 97 -7.80 -6.44 -8.25
N TYR A 98 -7.92 -5.13 -8.22
CA TYR A 98 -6.84 -4.20 -7.88
C TYR A 98 -7.33 -3.22 -6.81
N LEU A 99 -6.48 -2.97 -5.83
CA LEU A 99 -6.66 -1.98 -4.80
C LEU A 99 -5.39 -1.15 -4.70
N LEU A 100 -5.51 0.17 -4.67
CA LEU A 100 -4.40 1.10 -4.46
C LEU A 100 -4.80 2.15 -3.42
N LEU A 101 -3.90 2.40 -2.49
CA LEU A 101 -3.99 3.46 -1.48
C LEU A 101 -2.88 4.47 -1.73
N VAL A 102 -3.21 5.77 -1.71
CA VAL A 102 -2.22 6.84 -1.92
C VAL A 102 -2.38 7.91 -0.84
N ALA A 103 -1.33 8.12 -0.05
CA ALA A 103 -1.21 9.25 0.87
C ALA A 103 -0.62 10.45 0.12
N HIS A 104 -1.26 11.61 0.29
CA HIS A 104 -0.75 12.90 -0.17
C HIS A 104 -0.11 13.62 1.01
N THR A 105 1.05 14.25 0.81
CA THR A 105 1.76 14.97 1.88
C THR A 105 1.78 16.48 1.67
N SER A 106 2.01 17.23 2.75
CA SER A 106 2.09 18.70 2.73
C SER A 106 3.25 19.26 1.90
N SER A 107 4.29 18.46 1.62
CA SER A 107 5.42 18.85 0.76
C SER A 107 5.22 18.44 -0.70
N GLY A 108 4.10 17.79 -1.04
CA GLY A 108 3.75 17.40 -2.40
C GLY A 108 4.19 15.99 -2.80
N PHE A 109 4.84 15.24 -1.91
CA PHE A 109 5.13 13.82 -2.13
C PHE A 109 3.86 12.99 -2.05
N ARG A 110 3.94 11.80 -2.67
CA ARG A 110 2.90 10.78 -2.64
C ARG A 110 3.51 9.45 -2.26
N ILE A 111 2.82 8.72 -1.39
CA ILE A 111 3.23 7.40 -0.94
C ILE A 111 2.10 6.44 -1.25
N GLY A 112 2.39 5.49 -2.12
CA GLY A 112 1.44 4.49 -2.59
C GLY A 112 1.71 3.11 -2.03
N HIS A 113 0.66 2.32 -1.83
CA HIS A 113 0.77 0.87 -1.74
C HIS A 113 -0.44 0.22 -2.41
N ASP A 114 -0.19 -0.78 -3.23
CA ASP A 114 -1.21 -1.52 -3.96
C ASP A 114 -1.28 -3.01 -3.59
N ALA A 115 -2.35 -3.66 -3.99
CA ALA A 115 -2.47 -5.10 -3.93
C ALA A 115 -3.31 -5.63 -5.11
N LEU A 116 -2.81 -6.70 -5.70
CA LEU A 116 -3.52 -7.49 -6.70
C LEU A 116 -4.14 -8.74 -6.07
N GLY A 117 -5.33 -9.09 -6.53
CA GLY A 117 -6.08 -10.23 -6.04
C GLY A 117 -7.03 -10.82 -7.06
N SER A 118 -7.68 -11.89 -6.63
CA SER A 118 -8.71 -12.56 -7.41
C SER A 118 -9.86 -12.91 -6.50
N LEU A 119 -11.08 -12.70 -6.98
CA LEU A 119 -12.26 -13.23 -6.34
C LEU A 119 -12.30 -14.76 -6.50
N PRO A 120 -12.78 -15.47 -5.48
CA PRO A 120 -12.89 -16.92 -5.55
C PRO A 120 -13.83 -17.38 -6.65
N LYS A 121 -13.67 -18.64 -7.07
CA LYS A 121 -14.55 -19.28 -8.05
C LYS A 121 -15.79 -19.83 -7.35
N ASP A 122 -16.91 -19.82 -8.05
CA ASP A 122 -18.14 -20.45 -7.57
C ASP A 122 -17.88 -21.95 -7.32
N PRO A 123 -18.28 -22.52 -6.16
CA PRO A 123 -18.18 -23.96 -5.90
C PRO A 123 -18.83 -24.83 -6.99
N PHE A 124 -19.86 -24.32 -7.67
CA PHE A 124 -20.57 -25.05 -8.72
C PHE A 124 -19.89 -25.00 -10.09
N ASP A 125 -18.91 -24.11 -10.27
CA ASP A 125 -18.10 -23.99 -11.49
C ASP A 125 -16.81 -24.84 -11.41
N GLN A 126 -16.68 -25.66 -10.36
CA GLN A 126 -15.72 -26.77 -10.32
C GLN A 126 -16.18 -27.88 -11.26
N GLY A 127 -15.95 -27.66 -12.56
CA GLY A 127 -16.10 -28.66 -13.60
C GLY A 127 -15.57 -30.02 -13.15
N ARG A 128 -16.42 -31.04 -13.35
CA ARG A 128 -16.19 -32.48 -13.20
C ARG A 128 -14.70 -32.84 -13.27
N LYS A 129 -14.04 -33.06 -12.14
CA LYS A 129 -12.74 -33.75 -12.12
C LYS A 129 -12.99 -35.23 -12.48
N PRO A 130 -12.33 -35.80 -13.50
CA PRO A 130 -12.42 -37.23 -13.76
C PRO A 130 -11.84 -37.98 -12.56
N LYS A 131 -12.63 -38.87 -11.96
CA LYS A 131 -12.19 -39.77 -10.89
C LYS A 131 -11.17 -40.76 -11.47
N HIS A 132 -9.88 -40.44 -11.42
CA HIS A 132 -8.84 -41.46 -11.50
C HIS A 132 -8.55 -41.98 -10.09
N LYS A 133 -8.96 -43.23 -9.84
CA LYS A 133 -8.50 -44.03 -8.69
C LYS A 133 -7.00 -44.30 -8.86
N GLY A 134 -6.17 -43.55 -8.14
CA GLY A 134 -4.74 -43.81 -8.00
C GLY A 134 -4.36 -43.67 -6.53
N ASN A 135 -4.11 -44.80 -5.87
CA ASN A 135 -3.79 -44.87 -4.46
C ASN A 135 -2.31 -44.47 -4.28
N GLN A 136 -2.03 -43.20 -4.02
CA GLN A 136 -0.71 -42.74 -3.56
C GLN A 136 -0.88 -41.75 -2.40
N LYS A 137 -0.27 -42.09 -1.25
CA LYS A 137 -0.15 -41.23 -0.08
C LYS A 137 0.63 -39.96 -0.44
N PRO A 138 0.16 -38.74 -0.14
CA PRO A 138 1.00 -37.56 -0.20
C PRO A 138 1.77 -37.38 1.12
N ARG A 139 3.08 -37.15 0.99
CA ARG A 139 3.90 -36.51 2.01
C ARG A 139 3.35 -35.10 2.24
N SER A 140 3.11 -34.78 3.51
CA SER A 140 2.55 -33.53 3.98
C SER A 140 3.61 -32.43 4.01
N ASP A 141 3.72 -31.65 2.93
CA ASP A 141 4.16 -30.25 3.01
C ASP A 141 2.92 -29.37 2.87
N SER A 142 2.31 -29.09 4.02
CA SER A 142 1.08 -28.32 4.16
C SER A 142 1.36 -26.82 4.05
N ARG A 143 1.54 -26.32 2.82
CA ARG A 143 1.20 -24.92 2.50
C ARG A 143 -0.33 -24.82 2.43
N SER A 144 -0.86 -24.03 3.34
CA SER A 144 -2.28 -23.90 3.69
C SER A 144 -3.18 -23.68 2.48
N ARG A 145 -4.13 -24.60 2.27
CA ARG A 145 -5.33 -24.34 1.47
C ARG A 145 -6.13 -23.26 2.19
N HIS A 146 -6.06 -22.04 1.68
CA HIS A 146 -6.82 -20.89 2.16
C HIS A 146 -8.31 -21.19 2.08
N GLY A 147 -8.96 -21.22 3.24
CA GLY A 147 -10.39 -21.45 3.39
C GLY A 147 -11.19 -20.16 3.22
N SER A 148 -12.44 -20.35 2.77
CA SER A 148 -13.57 -19.42 2.74
C SER A 148 -13.38 -18.10 1.98
N ASP A 149 -14.24 -17.89 1.00
CA ASP A 149 -14.10 -16.89 -0.06
C ASP A 149 -14.18 -15.42 0.40
N ALA A 150 -14.81 -15.17 1.55
CA ALA A 150 -14.80 -13.85 2.21
C ALA A 150 -13.45 -13.53 2.86
N TYR A 151 -12.63 -14.55 3.18
CA TYR A 151 -11.25 -14.35 3.65
C TYR A 151 -10.34 -13.89 2.52
N GLY A 152 -10.64 -14.22 1.25
CA GLY A 152 -9.84 -13.76 0.11
C GLY A 152 -9.85 -12.24 -0.05
N ILE A 153 -11.04 -11.62 -0.06
CA ILE A 153 -11.18 -10.16 -0.16
C ILE A 153 -10.63 -9.47 1.09
N LYS A 154 -10.99 -9.96 2.29
CA LYS A 154 -10.49 -9.37 3.54
C LYS A 154 -8.97 -9.48 3.66
N SER A 155 -8.37 -10.57 3.20
CA SER A 155 -6.91 -10.75 3.15
C SER A 155 -6.27 -9.82 2.12
N LEU A 156 -6.89 -9.63 0.95
CA LEU A 156 -6.42 -8.66 -0.04
C LEU A 156 -6.39 -7.24 0.55
N VAL A 157 -7.51 -6.81 1.12
CA VAL A 157 -7.63 -5.50 1.78
C VAL A 157 -6.65 -5.37 2.93
N GLY A 158 -6.57 -6.40 3.79
CA GLY A 158 -5.64 -6.44 4.92
C GLY A 158 -4.20 -6.23 4.47
N ARG A 159 -3.71 -7.04 3.53
CA ARG A 159 -2.33 -6.89 2.99
C ARG A 159 -2.08 -5.50 2.41
N CYS A 160 -3.04 -4.93 1.69
CA CYS A 160 -2.88 -3.61 1.11
C CYS A 160 -2.82 -2.52 2.19
N VAL A 161 -3.70 -2.59 3.19
CA VAL A 161 -3.74 -1.62 4.29
C VAL A 161 -2.50 -1.78 5.18
N ASP A 162 -2.13 -2.99 5.56
CA ASP A 162 -0.98 -3.25 6.42
C ASP A 162 0.32 -2.73 5.77
N GLY A 163 0.53 -3.04 4.48
CA GLY A 163 1.69 -2.53 3.75
C GLY A 163 1.64 -1.02 3.53
N PHE A 164 0.46 -0.44 3.28
CA PHE A 164 0.31 1.02 3.22
C PHE A 164 0.70 1.67 4.55
N ILE A 165 0.21 1.14 5.67
CA ILE A 165 0.51 1.62 7.02
C ILE A 165 2.00 1.48 7.34
N GLU A 166 2.65 0.40 6.91
CA GLU A 166 4.10 0.23 7.00
C GLU A 166 4.87 1.28 6.20
N GLU A 167 4.46 1.57 4.96
CA GLU A 167 5.10 2.63 4.15
C GLU A 167 4.88 4.03 4.75
N ILE A 168 3.76 4.24 5.45
CA ILE A 168 3.43 5.55 6.00
C ILE A 168 3.81 5.74 7.48
N SER A 169 4.16 4.69 8.20
CA SER A 169 4.55 4.79 9.59
C SER A 169 6.01 5.22 9.72
N ASN A 170 6.27 6.03 10.74
CA ASN A 170 7.61 6.55 11.00
C ASN A 170 8.36 5.65 11.99
N GLU A 171 7.85 4.45 12.22
CA GLU A 171 8.34 3.53 13.24
C GLU A 171 9.50 2.73 12.67
N ARG A 172 10.72 3.22 12.94
CA ARG A 172 11.92 2.41 12.72
C ARG A 172 11.93 1.25 13.70
N PRO A 173 12.15 0.00 13.26
CA PRO A 173 12.42 -1.08 14.20
C PRO A 173 13.68 -0.70 14.99
N ASN A 174 13.56 -0.66 16.33
CA ASN A 174 14.65 -0.37 17.28
C ASN A 174 15.95 -1.09 16.87
N THR A 175 16.82 -0.42 16.15
CA THR A 175 18.21 -0.83 15.92
C THR A 175 19.08 0.14 16.70
N ASP A 176 19.94 -0.38 17.58
CA ASP A 176 20.83 0.35 18.48
C ASP A 176 21.25 1.73 17.96
N ASP A 177 20.71 2.76 18.62
CA ASP A 177 20.68 4.16 18.22
C ASP A 177 22.04 4.84 18.49
N THR A 178 23.07 4.44 17.73
CA THR A 178 24.41 5.06 17.79
C THR A 178 24.76 5.92 16.57
N GLY A 179 23.86 6.02 15.59
CA GLY A 179 24.02 6.88 14.41
C GLY A 179 23.16 8.15 14.50
N PRO A 180 23.52 9.24 13.78
CA PRO A 180 22.60 10.36 13.63
C PRO A 180 21.28 9.87 13.02
N PRO A 181 20.12 10.40 13.46
CA PRO A 181 18.84 9.97 12.93
C PRO A 181 18.82 10.30 11.43
N GLY A 182 18.92 9.26 10.59
CA GLY A 182 18.75 9.41 9.14
C GLY A 182 17.39 10.05 8.85
N SER A 183 17.26 10.79 7.75
CA SER A 183 15.98 11.44 7.46
C SER A 183 14.88 10.42 7.21
N GLU A 184 13.65 10.77 7.59
CA GLU A 184 12.49 9.95 7.33
C GLU A 184 12.30 9.83 5.81
N PRO A 185 12.06 8.62 5.28
CA PRO A 185 11.93 8.49 3.85
C PRO A 185 10.74 9.26 3.29
N CYS A 186 10.96 9.97 2.19
CA CYS A 186 9.95 10.80 1.54
C CYS A 186 9.24 10.11 0.37
N LEU A 187 9.75 8.95 -0.06
CA LEU A 187 9.27 8.16 -1.17
C LEU A 187 8.75 6.79 -0.71
N ASP A 188 7.83 6.19 -1.47
CA ASP A 188 7.48 4.77 -1.30
C ASP A 188 8.57 3.85 -1.90
N ARG A 189 8.54 2.56 -1.54
CA ARG A 189 9.59 1.61 -1.96
C ARG A 189 9.76 1.51 -3.48
N HIS A 190 8.69 1.65 -4.24
CA HIS A 190 8.71 1.49 -5.68
C HIS A 190 9.26 2.74 -6.37
N MET A 191 8.93 3.92 -5.85
CA MET A 191 9.46 5.17 -6.37
C MET A 191 10.97 5.31 -6.09
N ARG A 192 11.47 4.80 -4.96
CA ARG A 192 12.92 4.80 -4.66
C ARG A 192 13.73 4.08 -5.73
N ASP A 193 13.24 2.94 -6.23
CA ASP A 193 13.90 2.17 -7.30
C ASP A 193 14.07 2.99 -8.58
N GLN A 194 13.16 3.93 -8.85
CA GLN A 194 13.23 4.81 -10.02
C GLN A 194 14.11 6.04 -9.75
N VAL A 195 13.92 6.68 -8.60
CA VAL A 195 14.61 7.94 -8.26
C VAL A 195 16.12 7.74 -8.15
N VAL A 196 16.57 6.61 -7.60
CA VAL A 196 18.01 6.33 -7.47
C VAL A 196 18.75 6.33 -8.80
N ILE A 197 18.07 5.97 -9.89
CA ILE A 197 18.64 6.02 -11.25
C ILE A 197 18.91 7.47 -11.64
N PHE A 198 17.94 8.37 -11.42
CA PHE A 198 18.08 9.78 -11.72
C PHE A 198 19.12 10.47 -10.83
N GLU A 199 19.24 10.06 -9.56
CA GLU A 199 20.28 10.56 -8.66
C GLU A 199 21.68 10.20 -9.16
N GLU A 200 21.92 8.94 -9.56
CA GLU A 200 23.22 8.52 -10.07
C GLU A 200 23.54 9.16 -11.43
N LEU A 201 22.55 9.31 -12.32
CA LEU A 201 22.71 10.07 -13.57
C LEU A 201 23.06 11.53 -13.31
N GLY A 202 22.39 12.16 -12.34
CA GLY A 202 22.66 13.54 -11.93
C GLY A 202 24.10 13.72 -11.44
N LYS A 203 24.61 12.77 -10.64
CA LYS A 203 26.00 12.75 -10.18
C LYS A 203 26.99 12.62 -11.33
N ALA A 204 26.71 11.75 -12.30
CA ALA A 204 27.59 11.58 -13.46
C ALA A 204 27.63 12.84 -14.36
N CYS A 205 26.53 13.57 -14.48
CA CYS A 205 26.47 14.81 -15.25
C CYS A 205 27.08 16.02 -14.52
N HIS A 206 27.12 16.00 -13.18
CA HIS A 206 27.56 17.12 -12.34
C HIS A 206 28.55 16.67 -11.26
N PRO A 207 29.78 16.26 -11.65
CA PRO A 207 30.78 15.75 -10.71
C PRO A 207 31.27 16.80 -9.70
N ASP A 208 31.27 18.09 -10.07
CA ASP A 208 31.81 19.17 -9.21
C ASP A 208 30.87 19.61 -8.07
N VAL A 209 29.67 19.02 -7.95
CA VAL A 209 28.73 19.27 -6.84
C VAL A 209 28.98 18.26 -5.72
N GLU A 210 30.23 18.11 -5.31
CA GLU A 210 30.69 17.12 -4.33
C GLU A 210 30.29 17.43 -2.86
N GLY A 211 29.60 18.54 -2.59
CA GLY A 211 29.31 19.01 -1.23
C GLY A 211 27.88 18.87 -0.72
N ALA A 212 26.91 18.41 -1.53
CA ALA A 212 25.49 18.55 -1.19
C ALA A 212 24.70 17.23 -1.00
N ASN A 213 25.30 16.07 -1.32
CA ASN A 213 24.56 14.81 -1.45
C ASN A 213 25.18 13.67 -0.63
N GLU A 214 25.32 13.85 0.67
CA GLU A 214 25.16 12.67 1.55
C GLU A 214 23.76 12.10 1.29
N ALA A 215 23.64 10.78 1.16
CA ALA A 215 22.35 10.13 1.02
C ALA A 215 21.48 10.55 2.22
N LEU A 216 20.54 11.48 1.97
CA LEU A 216 19.74 12.07 3.04
C LEU A 216 18.84 10.99 3.66
N GLU A 217 18.37 10.04 2.85
CA GLU A 217 17.71 8.83 3.32
C GLU A 217 18.73 7.76 3.74
N ASP A 218 18.42 7.10 4.84
CA ASP A 218 19.23 6.01 5.35
C ASP A 218 19.20 4.82 4.39
N LYS A 219 20.37 4.49 3.79
CA LYS A 219 20.50 3.33 2.89
C LYS A 219 20.20 1.99 3.57
N ARG A 220 20.14 1.94 4.91
CA ARG A 220 19.67 0.76 5.64
C ARG A 220 18.22 0.43 5.30
N ASP A 221 17.40 1.45 5.07
CA ASP A 221 15.97 1.33 4.76
C ASP A 221 15.73 0.98 3.28
N TRP A 222 16.78 0.96 2.46
CA TRP A 222 16.67 0.63 1.04
C TRP A 222 16.49 -0.86 0.81
N THR A 223 15.54 -1.18 -0.09
CA THR A 223 15.33 -2.53 -0.56
C THR A 223 16.55 -3.05 -1.32
N LEU A 224 16.64 -4.38 -1.47
CA LEU A 224 17.67 -4.97 -2.33
C LEU A 224 17.57 -4.46 -3.77
N HIS A 225 16.36 -4.19 -4.26
CA HIS A 225 16.13 -3.66 -5.61
C HIS A 225 16.74 -2.26 -5.76
N THR A 226 16.49 -1.36 -4.81
CA THR A 226 17.03 0.00 -4.82
C THR A 226 18.56 -0.01 -4.79
N LYS A 227 19.16 -0.84 -3.92
CA LYS A 227 20.62 -1.02 -3.83
C LYS A 227 21.22 -1.59 -5.12
N THR A 228 20.52 -2.53 -5.74
CA THR A 228 20.95 -3.13 -7.00
C THR A 228 20.88 -2.12 -8.14
N ALA A 229 19.80 -1.34 -8.21
CA ALA A 229 19.64 -0.28 -9.22
C ALA A 229 20.75 0.78 -9.10
N GLU A 230 21.06 1.24 -7.87
CA GLU A 230 22.19 2.13 -7.59
C GLU A 230 23.52 1.54 -8.09
N TRP A 231 23.81 0.29 -7.71
CA TRP A 231 25.05 -0.37 -8.07
C TRP A 231 25.18 -0.53 -9.58
N VAL A 232 24.13 -0.99 -10.29
CA VAL A 232 24.14 -1.13 -11.75
C VAL A 232 24.40 0.23 -12.40
N CYS A 233 23.74 1.30 -11.95
CA CYS A 233 23.95 2.64 -12.50
C CYS A 233 25.42 3.07 -12.35
N ARG A 234 26.04 2.85 -11.19
CA ARG A 234 27.47 3.17 -10.99
C ARG A 234 28.38 2.43 -11.94
N GLN A 235 28.15 1.13 -12.12
CA GLN A 235 28.95 0.32 -13.03
C GLN A 235 28.81 0.80 -14.49
N MET A 236 27.60 1.16 -14.91
CA MET A 236 27.36 1.65 -16.27
C MET A 236 27.90 3.06 -16.53
N LEU A 237 27.94 3.90 -15.49
CA LEU A 237 28.41 5.28 -15.59
C LEU A 237 29.91 5.44 -15.34
N GLY A 238 30.61 4.37 -14.94
CA GLY A 238 32.05 4.40 -14.63
C GLY A 238 32.39 4.99 -13.26
N ASN A 239 31.42 5.04 -12.35
CA ASN A 239 31.53 5.63 -11.01
C ASN A 239 31.68 4.56 -9.91
N GLY A 240 32.19 3.36 -10.26
CA GLY A 240 32.23 2.17 -9.39
C GLY A 240 33.63 1.65 -9.12
#